data_AF-A0A6P1EG23-F1
#
_entry.id   AF-A0A6P1EG23-F1
#
_cell.length_a   1.000
_cell.length_b   1.000
_cell.length_c   1.000
_cell.angle_alpha   90.00
_cell.angle_beta   90.00
_cell.angle_gamma   90.00
#
_symmetry.space_group_name_H-M   'P 1'
#
loop_
_entity.id
_entity.type
_entity.pdbx_description
1 polymer ?
#
loop_
_entity_poly.entity_id
_entity_poly.type
_entity_poly.pdbx_seq_one_letter_code
_entity_poly.pdbx_strand_id
1 'polypeptide(L)'
;MIWKRSVCALALSVCAFSAFAQSDRQVVDDMVTRSANVCPGHSAESTTPVVRKVPVGALRVMLERGLVMCPDRRLDAAAPAVFYGRVGVYAWNPDVPASGALIARQIDAMTRKDAFPVETMVWDATGTALTQQTVPAFNPRQGATVLYRVR
;
A
#
# COMPACT_ATOMS: atom_id res chain seq x y z
N MET A 1 69.53 -6.04 23.87
CA MET A 1 68.94 -5.19 22.81
C MET A 1 68.00 -6.07 21.99
N ILE A 2 66.86 -5.54 21.51
CA ILE A 2 65.60 -6.23 21.08
C ILE A 2 64.64 -6.30 22.28
N TRP A 3 63.46 -5.66 22.35
CA TRP A 3 62.38 -5.51 21.38
C TRP A 3 61.45 -4.35 21.80
N LYS A 4 61.22 -3.36 20.93
CA LYS A 4 60.13 -2.37 21.10
C LYS A 4 58.77 -3.04 20.82
N ARG A 5 57.86 -3.07 21.79
CA ARG A 5 56.45 -3.38 21.55
C ARG A 5 55.60 -2.14 21.79
N SER A 6 55.38 -1.40 20.73
CA SER A 6 54.25 -0.47 20.61
C SER A 6 53.14 -1.20 19.90
N VAL A 7 52.00 -1.45 20.55
CA VAL A 7 50.74 -1.75 19.87
C VAL A 7 49.63 -1.01 20.61
N CYS A 8 48.95 -0.16 19.85
CA CYS A 8 47.86 0.73 20.25
C CYS A 8 46.69 -0.04 20.84
N ALA A 9 46.15 0.44 21.97
CA ALA A 9 44.88 -0.03 22.49
C ALA A 9 43.72 0.47 21.62
N LEU A 10 42.80 -0.45 21.32
CA LEU A 10 41.64 -0.28 20.45
C LEU A 10 40.68 0.84 20.92
N ALA A 11 40.30 1.72 20.00
CA ALA A 11 39.08 2.51 20.10
C ALA A 11 37.91 1.67 19.55
N LEU A 12 37.07 1.15 20.46
CA LEU A 12 35.78 0.55 20.11
C LEU A 12 34.78 1.68 19.79
N SER A 13 34.75 2.11 18.53
CA SER A 13 33.66 2.95 18.02
C SER A 13 32.40 2.10 17.84
N VAL A 14 31.48 2.22 18.79
CA VAL A 14 30.10 1.73 18.69
C VAL A 14 29.47 2.38 17.46
N CYS A 15 29.33 1.63 16.37
CA CYS A 15 28.47 2.00 15.27
C CYS A 15 27.02 1.86 15.76
N ALA A 16 26.49 2.90 16.40
CA ALA A 16 25.06 3.03 16.59
C ALA A 16 24.46 3.24 15.19
N PHE A 17 24.00 2.16 14.56
CA PHE A 17 23.17 2.24 13.38
C PHE A 17 21.90 2.98 13.78
N SER A 18 21.81 4.27 13.45
CA SER A 18 20.55 5.00 13.51
C SER A 18 19.60 4.30 12.55
N ALA A 19 18.70 3.48 13.09
CA ALA A 19 17.51 3.08 12.36
C ALA A 19 16.72 4.37 12.08
N PHE A 20 16.92 4.97 10.91
CA PHE A 20 16.14 6.12 10.48
C PHE A 20 14.69 5.65 10.41
N ALA A 21 13.88 6.04 11.40
CA ALA A 21 12.44 5.86 11.31
C ALA A 21 11.98 6.58 10.04
N GLN A 22 11.53 5.81 9.04
CA GLN A 22 10.97 6.38 7.82
C GLN A 22 9.86 7.34 8.21
N SER A 23 10.00 8.61 7.82
CA SER A 23 9.01 9.63 8.20
C SER A 23 7.64 9.27 7.65
N ASP A 24 6.58 9.59 8.40
CA ASP A 24 5.20 9.31 8.00
C ASP A 24 4.86 9.93 6.64
N ARG A 25 5.43 11.10 6.36
CA ARG A 25 5.33 11.76 5.05
C ARG A 25 5.94 10.91 3.93
N GLN A 26 7.13 10.38 4.15
CA GLN A 26 7.80 9.53 3.16
C GLN A 26 6.99 8.26 2.87
N VAL A 27 6.38 7.63 3.90
CA VAL A 27 5.50 6.46 3.69
C VAL A 27 4.32 6.79 2.75
N VAL A 28 3.71 7.97 2.94
CA VAL A 28 2.61 8.44 2.07
C VAL A 28 3.12 8.69 0.65
N ASP A 29 4.24 9.40 0.51
CA ASP A 29 4.82 9.75 -0.79
C ASP A 29 5.26 8.48 -1.56
N ASP A 30 5.82 7.49 -0.87
CA ASP A 30 6.18 6.18 -1.43
C ASP A 30 4.95 5.41 -1.92
N MET A 31 3.84 5.44 -1.18
CA MET A 31 2.59 4.80 -1.61
C MET A 31 1.99 5.50 -2.84
N VAL A 32 2.00 6.84 -2.87
CA VAL A 32 1.54 7.60 -4.05
C VAL A 32 2.41 7.27 -5.26
N THR A 33 3.74 7.22 -5.08
CA THR A 33 4.69 6.86 -6.14
C THR A 33 4.45 5.44 -6.66
N ARG A 34 4.25 4.47 -5.76
CA ARG A 34 3.90 3.10 -6.13
C ARG A 34 2.61 3.05 -6.95
N SER A 35 1.59 3.78 -6.52
CA SER A 35 0.32 3.90 -7.23
C SER A 35 0.51 4.52 -8.62
N ALA A 36 1.34 5.56 -8.75
CA ALA A 36 1.66 6.19 -10.03
C ALA A 36 2.33 5.25 -11.02
N ASN A 37 3.16 4.31 -10.53
CA ASN A 37 3.85 3.34 -11.36
C ASN A 37 2.96 2.19 -11.82
N VAL A 38 1.93 1.83 -11.05
CA VAL A 38 1.11 0.63 -11.29
C VAL A 38 -0.26 0.94 -11.88
N CYS A 39 -0.92 1.99 -11.39
CA CYS A 39 -2.33 2.20 -11.62
C CYS A 39 -2.57 2.96 -12.94
N PRO A 40 -3.41 2.42 -13.85
CA PRO A 40 -3.76 3.13 -15.08
C PRO A 40 -4.49 4.45 -14.82
N GLY A 41 -5.43 4.45 -13.86
CA GLY A 41 -6.27 5.61 -13.54
C GLY A 41 -5.63 6.63 -12.59
N HIS A 42 -4.35 6.45 -12.22
CA HIS A 42 -3.70 7.33 -11.25
C HIS A 42 -3.68 8.79 -11.73
N SER A 43 -4.08 9.69 -10.83
CA SER A 43 -3.66 11.08 -10.82
C SER A 43 -3.33 11.48 -9.38
N ALA A 44 -2.43 12.46 -9.21
CA ALA A 44 -2.10 12.97 -7.88
C ALA A 44 -3.35 13.51 -7.15
N GLU A 45 -4.27 14.13 -7.89
CA GLU A 45 -5.53 14.69 -7.39
C GLU A 45 -6.49 13.62 -6.85
N SER A 46 -6.62 12.48 -7.54
CA SER A 46 -7.52 11.40 -7.13
C SER A 46 -6.92 10.48 -6.07
N THR A 47 -5.60 10.23 -6.15
CA THR A 47 -4.92 9.22 -5.34
C THR A 47 -4.45 9.77 -3.99
N THR A 48 -3.79 10.93 -4.00
CA THR A 48 -3.14 11.47 -2.79
C THR A 48 -4.10 11.70 -1.63
N PRO A 49 -5.31 12.27 -1.83
CA PRO A 49 -6.25 12.48 -0.74
C PRO A 49 -6.73 11.18 -0.10
N VAL A 50 -6.80 10.09 -0.87
CA VAL A 50 -7.24 8.78 -0.37
C VAL A 50 -6.12 8.06 0.36
N VAL A 51 -4.89 8.09 -0.17
CA VAL A 51 -3.71 7.54 0.52
C VAL A 51 -3.54 8.19 1.90
N ARG A 52 -3.72 9.51 2.00
CA ARG A 52 -3.61 10.25 3.27
C ARG A 52 -4.67 9.90 4.32
N LYS A 53 -5.77 9.25 3.93
CA LYS A 53 -6.80 8.77 4.86
C LYS A 53 -6.43 7.43 5.50
N VAL A 54 -5.47 6.72 4.93
CA VAL A 54 -5.01 5.42 5.46
C VAL A 54 -4.03 5.68 6.62
N PRO A 55 -4.18 4.99 7.76
CA PRO A 55 -3.20 5.08 8.84
C PRO A 55 -1.80 4.68 8.35
N VAL A 56 -0.79 5.45 8.74
CA VAL A 56 0.59 5.25 8.25
C VAL A 56 1.12 3.85 8.57
N GLY A 57 0.75 3.27 9.71
CA GLY A 57 1.09 1.88 10.04
C GLY A 57 0.55 0.87 9.02
N ALA A 58 -0.69 1.07 8.54
CA ALA A 58 -1.27 0.25 7.49
C ALA A 58 -0.55 0.46 6.15
N LEU A 59 -0.20 1.72 5.81
CA LEU A 59 0.60 2.01 4.61
C LEU A 59 1.98 1.33 4.63
N ARG A 60 2.64 1.27 5.78
CA ARG A 60 3.92 0.52 5.94
C ARG A 60 3.73 -0.97 5.63
N VAL A 61 2.70 -1.60 6.17
CA VAL A 61 2.35 -3.01 5.88
C VAL A 61 2.06 -3.19 4.39
N MET A 62 1.32 -2.26 3.79
CA MET A 62 1.04 -2.31 2.35
C MET A 62 2.31 -2.25 1.51
N LEU A 63 3.23 -1.33 1.80
CA LEU A 63 4.50 -1.23 1.10
C LEU A 63 5.36 -2.49 1.28
N GLU A 64 5.46 -3.02 2.50
CA GLU A 64 6.21 -4.25 2.80
C GLU A 64 5.67 -5.45 2.02
N ARG A 65 4.35 -5.59 1.93
CA ARG A 65 3.67 -6.67 1.21
C ARG A 65 3.59 -6.44 -0.30
N GLY A 66 3.91 -5.24 -0.78
CA GLY A 66 3.77 -4.87 -2.18
C GLY A 66 2.31 -4.66 -2.63
N LEU A 67 1.42 -4.29 -1.72
CA LEU A 67 0.05 -3.90 -2.02
C LEU A 67 0.01 -2.53 -2.70
N VAL A 68 -1.06 -2.24 -3.46
CA VAL A 68 -1.20 -1.01 -4.24
C VAL A 68 -2.60 -0.41 -4.08
N MET A 69 -2.69 0.93 -4.15
CA MET A 69 -3.94 1.68 -4.15
C MET A 69 -4.19 2.30 -5.52
N CYS A 70 -5.27 1.89 -6.22
CA CYS A 70 -5.57 2.38 -7.56
C CYS A 70 -6.97 3.01 -7.69
N PRO A 71 -7.09 4.29 -8.07
CA PRO A 71 -8.39 4.79 -8.53
C PRO A 71 -8.79 4.09 -9.84
N ASP A 72 -10.05 3.66 -9.93
CA ASP A 72 -10.63 3.00 -11.11
C ASP A 72 -12.09 3.47 -11.32
N ARG A 73 -12.28 4.36 -12.29
CA ARG A 73 -13.61 4.90 -12.65
C ARG A 73 -14.53 3.90 -13.33
N ARG A 74 -14.04 2.71 -13.69
CA ARG A 74 -14.87 1.65 -14.29
C ARG A 74 -15.71 0.91 -13.25
N LEU A 75 -15.36 1.04 -11.97
CA LEU A 75 -16.19 0.55 -10.86
C LEU A 75 -17.45 1.41 -10.79
N ASP A 76 -18.62 0.80 -10.66
CA ASP A 76 -19.87 1.54 -10.61
C ASP A 76 -20.26 1.96 -9.17
N ALA A 77 -21.39 2.65 -9.03
CA ALA A 77 -21.88 3.13 -7.74
C ALA A 77 -22.41 2.01 -6.82
N ALA A 78 -22.77 0.84 -7.37
CA ALA A 78 -23.20 -0.31 -6.59
C ALA A 78 -21.99 -1.05 -6.00
N ALA A 79 -20.86 -1.07 -6.72
CA ALA A 79 -19.61 -1.73 -6.33
C ALA A 79 -18.40 -0.77 -6.39
N PRO A 80 -18.40 0.34 -5.62
CA PRO A 80 -17.43 1.42 -5.79
C PRO A 80 -16.05 1.11 -5.20
N ALA A 81 -15.87 -0.02 -4.52
CA ALA A 81 -14.61 -0.41 -3.91
C ALA A 81 -14.36 -1.91 -4.01
N VAL A 82 -13.11 -2.29 -4.24
CA VAL A 82 -12.71 -3.68 -4.44
C VAL A 82 -11.28 -3.92 -3.95
N PHE A 83 -11.02 -5.12 -3.47
CA PHE A 83 -9.68 -5.66 -3.29
C PHE A 83 -9.49 -6.86 -4.20
N TYR A 84 -8.55 -6.75 -5.14
CA TYR A 84 -8.16 -7.82 -6.05
C TYR A 84 -7.09 -8.70 -5.38
N GLY A 85 -7.52 -9.67 -4.58
CA GLY A 85 -6.64 -10.49 -3.74
C GLY A 85 -5.46 -11.14 -4.46
N ARG A 86 -5.69 -11.73 -5.64
CA ARG A 86 -4.63 -12.40 -6.42
C ARG A 86 -3.48 -11.49 -6.84
N VAL A 87 -3.75 -10.19 -7.03
CA VAL A 87 -2.76 -9.22 -7.51
C VAL A 87 -2.43 -8.16 -6.47
N GLY A 88 -3.08 -8.16 -5.29
CA GLY A 88 -2.75 -7.25 -4.19
C GLY A 88 -3.12 -5.79 -4.44
N VAL A 89 -4.24 -5.53 -5.11
CA VAL A 89 -4.66 -4.16 -5.48
C VAL A 89 -5.96 -3.78 -4.78
N TYR A 90 -5.93 -2.69 -4.02
CA TYR A 90 -7.12 -2.00 -3.55
C TYR A 90 -7.53 -0.95 -4.58
N ALA A 91 -8.76 -1.02 -5.07
CA ALA A 91 -9.27 -0.03 -6.01
C ALA A 91 -10.59 0.59 -5.55
N TRP A 92 -10.84 1.82 -6.00
CA TRP A 92 -12.06 2.56 -5.70
C TRP A 92 -12.45 3.47 -6.88
N ASN A 93 -13.74 3.75 -7.05
CA ASN A 93 -14.20 4.77 -8.00
C ASN A 93 -14.05 6.17 -7.38
N PRO A 94 -13.11 7.03 -7.85
CA PRO A 94 -12.95 8.38 -7.29
C PRO A 94 -14.17 9.29 -7.50
N ASP A 95 -15.05 8.97 -8.43
CA ASP A 95 -16.24 9.77 -8.74
C ASP A 95 -17.42 9.44 -7.79
N VAL A 96 -17.31 8.38 -6.97
CA VAL A 96 -18.27 8.05 -5.91
C VAL A 96 -17.78 8.62 -4.58
N PRO A 97 -18.42 9.65 -3.99
CA PRO A 97 -17.85 10.41 -2.86
C PRO A 97 -17.45 9.57 -1.63
N ALA A 98 -18.19 8.49 -1.34
CA ALA A 98 -17.94 7.63 -0.18
C ALA A 98 -16.76 6.65 -0.38
N SER A 99 -16.39 6.35 -1.62
CA SER A 99 -15.50 5.22 -1.97
C SER A 99 -14.08 5.35 -1.41
N GLY A 100 -13.52 6.57 -1.41
CA GLY A 100 -12.18 6.82 -0.90
C GLY A 100 -12.08 6.65 0.62
N ALA A 101 -13.12 7.03 1.36
CA ALA A 101 -13.16 6.80 2.81
C ALA A 101 -13.40 5.31 3.13
N LEU A 102 -14.25 4.67 2.33
CA LEU A 102 -14.52 3.24 2.41
C LEU A 102 -13.25 2.41 2.22
N ILE A 103 -12.50 2.62 1.12
CA ILE A 103 -11.33 1.80 0.83
C ILE A 103 -10.23 1.99 1.89
N ALA A 104 -10.07 3.20 2.41
CA ALA A 104 -9.14 3.46 3.51
C ALA A 104 -9.53 2.71 4.80
N ARG A 105 -10.83 2.65 5.12
CA ARG A 105 -11.36 1.85 6.24
C ARG A 105 -11.12 0.36 6.06
N GLN A 106 -11.35 -0.18 4.86
CA GLN A 106 -11.13 -1.60 4.58
C GLN A 106 -9.64 -1.96 4.69
N ILE A 107 -8.75 -1.11 4.18
CA ILE A 107 -7.31 -1.27 4.34
C ILE A 107 -6.90 -1.32 5.82
N ASP A 108 -7.36 -0.36 6.65
CA ASP A 108 -7.04 -0.36 8.10
C ASP A 108 -7.56 -1.64 8.78
N ALA A 109 -8.80 -2.04 8.49
CA ALA A 109 -9.38 -3.25 9.07
C ALA A 109 -8.63 -4.54 8.65
N MET A 110 -8.25 -4.66 7.38
CA MET A 110 -7.56 -5.83 6.85
C MET A 110 -6.11 -5.91 7.34
N THR A 111 -5.38 -4.79 7.32
CA THR A 111 -3.99 -4.74 7.79
C THR A 111 -3.86 -5.06 9.28
N ARG A 112 -4.81 -4.62 10.14
CA ARG A 112 -4.82 -4.97 11.57
C ARG A 112 -5.01 -6.46 11.85
N LYS A 113 -5.73 -7.16 10.97
CA LYS A 113 -6.02 -8.58 11.09
C LYS A 113 -5.05 -9.46 10.31
N ASP A 114 -4.10 -8.84 9.60
CA ASP A 114 -3.23 -9.51 8.63
C ASP A 114 -4.00 -10.35 7.58
N ALA A 115 -5.22 -9.93 7.25
CA ALA A 115 -6.17 -10.69 6.44
C ALA A 115 -6.12 -10.22 4.99
N PHE A 116 -5.36 -10.93 4.15
CA PHE A 116 -5.23 -10.64 2.73
C PHE A 116 -5.62 -11.85 1.88
N PRO A 117 -6.93 -12.14 1.74
CA PRO A 117 -7.41 -13.26 0.96
C PRO A 117 -6.98 -13.16 -0.51
N VAL A 118 -6.89 -14.29 -1.19
CA VAL A 118 -6.58 -14.33 -2.63
C VAL A 118 -7.82 -14.02 -3.47
N GLU A 119 -9.01 -14.16 -2.88
CA GLU A 119 -10.29 -13.85 -3.47
C GLU A 119 -10.45 -12.35 -3.75
N THR A 120 -11.26 -12.04 -4.75
CA THR A 120 -11.68 -10.65 -4.97
C THR A 120 -12.77 -10.31 -3.97
N MET A 121 -12.56 -9.26 -3.18
CA MET A 121 -13.55 -8.73 -2.24
C MET A 121 -14.15 -7.45 -2.83
N VAL A 122 -15.47 -7.36 -2.91
CA VAL A 122 -16.16 -6.20 -3.46
C VAL A 122 -17.05 -5.61 -2.37
N TRP A 123 -17.11 -4.28 -2.29
CA TRP A 123 -17.94 -3.58 -1.31
C TRP A 123 -18.84 -2.56 -1.97
N ASP A 124 -20.05 -2.40 -1.42
CA ASP A 124 -20.93 -1.29 -1.72
C ASP A 124 -20.47 0.01 -1.05
N ALA A 125 -21.15 1.13 -1.31
CA ALA A 125 -20.82 2.44 -0.72
C ALA A 125 -20.92 2.50 0.82
N THR A 126 -21.64 1.57 1.45
CA THR A 126 -21.77 1.46 2.92
C THR A 126 -20.62 0.64 3.54
N GLY A 127 -19.95 -0.15 2.71
CA GLY A 127 -18.90 -1.09 3.11
C GLY A 127 -19.40 -2.50 3.36
N THR A 128 -20.62 -2.82 2.93
CA THR A 128 -21.16 -4.18 2.96
C THR A 128 -20.47 -4.99 1.86
N ALA A 129 -19.99 -6.18 2.23
CA ALA A 129 -19.38 -7.08 1.26
C ALA A 129 -20.45 -7.62 0.30
N LEU A 130 -20.22 -7.47 -0.99
CA LEU A 130 -21.10 -7.96 -2.04
C LEU A 130 -20.69 -9.37 -2.45
N THR A 131 -21.68 -10.22 -2.67
CA THR A 131 -21.49 -11.58 -3.20
C THR A 131 -21.96 -11.62 -4.66
N GLN A 132 -21.32 -12.45 -5.48
CA GLN A 132 -21.67 -12.63 -6.90
C GLN A 132 -21.61 -11.35 -7.76
N GLN A 133 -20.97 -10.28 -7.27
CA GLN A 133 -20.78 -9.04 -8.01
C GLN A 133 -19.66 -9.22 -9.05
N THR A 134 -19.94 -8.83 -10.29
CA THR A 134 -18.91 -8.73 -11.33
C THR A 134 -18.31 -7.33 -11.31
N VAL A 135 -16.98 -7.26 -11.36
CA VAL A 135 -16.22 -6.02 -11.45
C VAL A 135 -15.22 -6.11 -12.60
N PRO A 136 -14.80 -4.98 -13.19
CA PRO A 136 -13.75 -4.98 -14.20
C PRO A 136 -12.49 -5.69 -13.70
N ALA A 137 -11.82 -6.44 -14.58
CA ALA A 137 -10.51 -6.98 -14.24
C ALA A 137 -9.50 -5.83 -14.03
N PHE A 138 -8.62 -5.99 -13.05
CA PHE A 138 -7.48 -5.10 -12.90
C PHE A 138 -6.45 -5.38 -13.99
N ASN A 139 -6.04 -4.33 -14.71
CA ASN A 139 -4.96 -4.40 -15.67
C ASN A 139 -3.94 -3.32 -15.31
N PRO A 140 -2.69 -3.67 -14.94
CA PRO A 140 -1.69 -2.67 -14.59
C PRO A 140 -1.31 -1.80 -15.79
N ARG A 141 -0.67 -0.66 -15.51
CA ARG A 141 -0.03 0.17 -16.56
C ARG A 141 0.95 -0.68 -17.37
N GLN A 142 1.09 -0.41 -18.67
CA GLN A 142 2.03 -1.14 -19.52
C GLN A 142 3.45 -1.12 -18.94
N GLY A 143 4.08 -2.29 -18.85
CA GLY A 143 5.41 -2.47 -18.27
C GLY A 143 5.45 -2.46 -16.74
N ALA A 144 4.32 -2.27 -16.05
CA ALA A 144 4.27 -2.33 -14.59
C ALA A 144 3.98 -3.75 -14.09
N THR A 145 4.67 -4.12 -13.00
CA THR A 145 4.47 -5.39 -12.30
C THR A 145 4.05 -5.14 -10.86
N VAL A 146 2.99 -5.81 -10.41
CA VAL A 146 2.61 -5.79 -9.01
C VAL A 146 3.33 -6.92 -8.28
N LEU A 147 4.35 -6.57 -7.50
CA LEU A 147 5.11 -7.52 -6.68
C LEU A 147 4.42 -7.77 -5.34
N TYR A 148 3.20 -8.33 -5.38
CA TYR A 148 2.44 -8.67 -4.18
C TYR A 148 2.94 -10.00 -3.58
N ARG A 149 3.29 -10.00 -2.29
CA ARG A 149 3.73 -11.19 -1.57
C ARG A 149 2.57 -11.80 -0.79
N VAL A 150 2.04 -12.90 -1.29
CA VAL A 150 1.14 -13.77 -0.53
C VAL A 150 1.99 -14.52 0.50
N ARG A 151 1.64 -14.40 1.78
CA ARG A 151 2.23 -15.23 2.85
C ARG A 151 1.32 -16.40 3.13
#